data_AF-A0A1T4W946-F1
#
_entry.id   AF-A0A1T4W946-F1
#
_cell.length_a   1.000
_cell.length_b   1.000
_cell.length_c   1.000
_cell.angle_alpha   90.00
_cell.angle_beta   90.00
_cell.angle_gamma   90.00
#
_symmetry.space_group_name_H-M   'P 1'
#
loop_
_entity.id
_entity.type
_entity.pdbx_description
1 polymer ?
#
loop_
_entity_poly.entity_id
_entity_poly.type
_entity_poly.pdbx_seq_one_letter_code
_entity_poly.pdbx_strand_id
1 'polypeptide(L)'
;MTETMTETTRDAAPLLPGGGAFLDRVEGVLPEGANLSMCLTCGLCASGCPASGLHDMDPRKFLRLCAWGQEEEVTSTPWVWMCTMCQRCVYACPMHIDIPRLIYEVRSTWPRDTRPKGILGSCEQALSTEGNSAMGARSEDFKFVVEDILEEVHEDQPDWKDLAVYFNREGAKYCLNQNSREPVTEPDEMVPLWKILHTVGADWTYSTKGWAAENYCMFLADDEAWETVVRNKVAAVEALGCQYWLNTE
;
A
#
# COMPACT_ATOMS: atom_id res chain seq x y z
N MET A 1 -2.67 -21.36 -47.02
CA MET A 1 -1.65 -22.07 -46.23
C MET A 1 -1.38 -21.22 -45.02
N THR A 2 -2.19 -21.43 -43.98
CA THR A 2 -2.12 -20.74 -42.69
C THR A 2 -1.68 -21.78 -41.69
N GLU A 3 -0.39 -21.79 -41.38
CA GLU A 3 0.16 -22.61 -40.29
C GLU A 3 -0.27 -21.97 -38.97
N THR A 4 -1.22 -22.63 -38.30
CA THR A 4 -1.50 -22.45 -36.89
C THR A 4 -0.28 -22.90 -36.10
N MET A 5 0.43 -21.95 -35.49
CA MET A 5 1.42 -22.22 -34.47
C MET A 5 0.72 -22.96 -33.33
N THR A 6 1.12 -24.20 -33.13
CA THR A 6 0.68 -25.05 -32.04
C THR A 6 1.24 -24.50 -30.74
N GLU A 7 0.31 -24.27 -29.82
CA GLU A 7 0.51 -23.89 -28.43
C GLU A 7 1.44 -24.91 -27.76
N THR A 8 2.69 -24.53 -27.51
CA THR A 8 3.64 -25.34 -26.75
C THR A 8 3.19 -25.39 -25.29
N THR A 9 2.58 -26.52 -24.97
CA THR A 9 2.31 -27.14 -23.68
C THR A 9 3.14 -26.62 -22.50
N ARG A 10 2.42 -26.20 -21.45
CA ARG A 10 2.85 -25.94 -20.08
C ARG A 10 3.36 -27.21 -19.36
N ASP A 11 4.44 -27.83 -19.82
CA ASP A 11 5.00 -29.05 -19.21
C ASP A 11 6.46 -28.88 -18.75
N ALA A 12 6.71 -27.84 -17.94
CA ALA A 12 7.92 -27.80 -17.12
C ALA A 12 7.50 -27.93 -15.65
N ALA A 13 7.45 -29.17 -15.15
CA ALA A 13 7.25 -29.44 -13.73
C ALA A 13 8.33 -28.72 -12.90
N PRO A 14 7.99 -28.10 -11.76
CA PRO A 14 8.96 -27.37 -10.95
C PRO A 14 10.07 -28.30 -10.45
N LEU A 15 11.31 -27.86 -10.56
CA LEU A 15 12.51 -28.54 -10.02
C LEU A 15 12.62 -28.45 -8.47
N LEU A 16 11.51 -28.18 -7.77
CA LEU A 16 11.50 -28.05 -6.32
C LEU A 16 11.20 -29.40 -5.68
N PRO A 17 12.05 -29.91 -4.76
CA PRO A 17 11.80 -31.18 -4.09
C PRO A 17 10.68 -30.99 -3.06
N GLY A 18 9.43 -31.20 -3.48
CA GLY A 18 8.27 -31.20 -2.60
C GLY A 18 7.02 -30.60 -3.25
N GLY A 19 6.46 -31.25 -4.26
CA GLY A 19 5.11 -30.91 -4.73
C GLY A 19 4.10 -31.07 -3.59
N GLY A 20 3.41 -30.00 -3.23
CA GLY A 20 2.47 -29.96 -2.12
C GLY A 20 1.51 -28.80 -2.28
N ALA A 21 0.33 -28.90 -1.67
CA ALA A 21 -0.76 -27.94 -1.81
C ALA A 21 -0.35 -26.48 -1.53
N PHE A 22 0.67 -26.24 -0.72
CA PHE A 22 1.25 -24.92 -0.50
C PHE A 22 2.01 -24.39 -1.72
N LEU A 23 2.89 -25.19 -2.35
CA LEU A 23 3.60 -24.75 -3.56
C LEU A 23 2.62 -24.51 -4.70
N ASP A 24 1.59 -25.33 -4.84
CA ASP A 24 0.54 -25.13 -5.85
C ASP A 24 -0.23 -23.81 -5.61
N ARG A 25 -0.53 -23.47 -4.35
CA ARG A 25 -1.12 -22.18 -3.99
C ARG A 25 -0.17 -21.02 -4.27
N VAL A 26 1.11 -21.17 -3.92
CA VAL A 26 2.13 -20.14 -4.17
C VAL A 26 2.35 -19.95 -5.68
N GLU A 27 2.34 -21.01 -6.48
CA GLU A 27 2.42 -20.91 -7.94
C GLU A 27 1.16 -20.26 -8.54
N GLY A 28 -0.02 -20.54 -7.99
CA GLY A 28 -1.27 -19.92 -8.42
C GLY A 28 -1.38 -18.41 -8.16
N VAL A 29 -0.60 -17.87 -7.23
CA VAL A 29 -0.59 -16.43 -6.89
C VAL A 29 0.58 -15.66 -7.52
N LEU A 30 1.50 -16.36 -8.20
CA LEU A 30 2.64 -15.74 -8.86
C LEU A 30 2.23 -15.18 -10.25
N PRO A 31 2.83 -14.05 -10.69
CA PRO A 31 2.67 -13.55 -12.05
C PRO A 31 3.07 -14.57 -13.12
N GLU A 32 2.52 -14.44 -14.33
CA GLU A 32 2.87 -15.34 -15.43
C GLU A 32 4.37 -15.30 -15.74
N GLY A 33 5.03 -16.46 -15.69
CA GLY A 33 6.47 -16.60 -15.86
C GLY A 33 7.31 -16.40 -14.59
N ALA A 34 6.70 -15.98 -13.47
CA ALA A 34 7.38 -15.93 -12.18
C ALA A 34 7.47 -17.35 -11.57
N ASN A 35 8.66 -17.69 -11.08
CA ASN A 35 8.94 -19.00 -10.51
C ASN A 35 9.97 -18.83 -9.39
N LEU A 36 9.65 -19.34 -8.20
CA LEU A 36 10.54 -19.30 -7.03
C LEU A 36 11.87 -20.01 -7.30
N SER A 37 11.88 -21.01 -8.18
CA SER A 37 13.07 -21.75 -8.58
C SER A 37 14.07 -20.92 -9.40
N MET A 38 13.67 -19.73 -9.87
CA MET A 38 14.60 -18.79 -10.53
C MET A 38 15.55 -18.10 -9.53
N CYS A 39 15.29 -18.19 -8.23
CA CYS A 39 16.11 -17.53 -7.22
C CYS A 39 17.57 -18.00 -7.27
N LEU A 40 18.49 -17.08 -7.60
CA LEU A 40 19.94 -17.32 -7.61
C LEU A 40 20.57 -17.32 -6.22
N THR A 41 19.81 -17.06 -5.16
CA THR A 41 20.30 -16.96 -3.77
C THR A 41 21.37 -15.88 -3.52
N CYS A 42 21.44 -14.86 -4.39
CA CYS A 42 22.49 -13.82 -4.36
C CYS A 42 22.46 -12.88 -3.13
N GLY A 43 21.32 -12.74 -2.43
CA GLY A 43 21.23 -11.94 -1.20
C GLY A 43 20.93 -10.45 -1.38
N LEU A 44 20.76 -9.94 -2.61
CA LEU A 44 20.45 -8.54 -2.87
C LEU A 44 19.16 -8.06 -2.17
N CYS A 45 18.14 -8.93 -2.12
CA CYS A 45 16.92 -8.64 -1.38
C CYS A 45 17.16 -8.45 0.11
N ALA A 46 18.07 -9.24 0.71
CA ALA A 46 18.38 -9.16 2.13
C ALA A 46 19.24 -7.94 2.45
N SER A 47 20.21 -7.59 1.61
CA SER A 47 21.07 -6.42 1.85
C SER A 47 20.33 -5.09 1.79
N GLY A 48 19.28 -4.99 0.97
CA GLY A 48 18.48 -3.76 0.83
C GLY A 48 17.26 -3.68 1.76
N CYS A 49 16.95 -4.74 2.50
CA CYS A 49 15.73 -4.81 3.30
C CYS A 49 15.97 -4.27 4.73
N PRO A 50 15.19 -3.28 5.18
CA PRO A 50 15.26 -2.77 6.55
C PRO A 50 14.85 -3.80 7.61
N ALA A 51 14.05 -4.81 7.23
CA ALA A 51 13.57 -5.86 8.13
C ALA A 51 14.51 -7.07 8.22
N SER A 52 15.62 -7.09 7.48
CA SER A 52 16.60 -8.18 7.56
C SER A 52 17.18 -8.32 8.97
N GLY A 53 17.19 -9.54 9.48
CA GLY A 53 17.69 -9.87 10.81
C GLY A 53 16.67 -9.70 11.94
N LEU A 54 15.53 -9.05 11.70
CA LEU A 54 14.44 -9.05 12.67
C LEU A 54 13.84 -10.45 12.76
N HIS A 55 13.51 -10.90 13.98
CA HIS A 55 12.99 -12.24 14.23
C HIS A 55 13.81 -13.38 13.57
N ASP A 56 15.15 -13.23 13.50
CA ASP A 56 16.07 -14.19 12.88
C ASP A 56 15.69 -14.59 11.44
N MET A 57 15.13 -13.64 10.68
CA MET A 57 14.62 -13.85 9.34
C MET A 57 15.03 -12.71 8.40
N ASP A 58 15.05 -13.01 7.11
CA ASP A 58 15.38 -12.07 6.04
C ASP A 58 14.61 -12.49 4.76
N PRO A 59 14.44 -11.60 3.76
CA PRO A 59 13.63 -11.92 2.58
C PRO A 59 14.19 -13.07 1.73
N ARG A 60 15.51 -13.29 1.72
CA ARG A 60 16.11 -14.44 1.03
C ARG A 60 15.82 -15.73 1.78
N LYS A 61 15.99 -15.76 3.11
CA LYS A 61 15.68 -16.92 3.95
C LYS A 61 14.20 -17.28 3.84
N PHE A 62 13.30 -16.30 3.95
CA PHE A 62 11.87 -16.47 3.75
C PHE A 62 11.54 -17.09 2.39
N LEU A 63 12.07 -16.51 1.30
CA LEU A 63 11.87 -17.03 -0.06
C LEU A 63 12.35 -18.49 -0.21
N ARG A 64 13.46 -18.85 0.44
CA ARG A 64 13.98 -20.23 0.43
C ARG A 64 13.08 -21.20 1.20
N LEU A 65 12.52 -20.77 2.34
CA LEU A 65 11.53 -21.56 3.07
C LEU A 65 10.28 -21.81 2.22
N CYS A 66 9.80 -20.78 1.51
CA CYS A 66 8.69 -20.93 0.57
C CYS A 66 9.04 -21.94 -0.54
N ALA A 67 10.21 -21.81 -1.19
CA ALA A 67 10.64 -22.70 -2.27
C ALA A 67 10.86 -24.16 -1.81
N TRP A 68 11.11 -24.39 -0.52
CA TRP A 68 11.25 -25.73 0.07
C TRP A 68 9.94 -26.28 0.67
N GLY A 69 8.81 -25.57 0.51
CA GLY A 69 7.52 -26.01 1.03
C GLY A 69 7.46 -26.07 2.56
N GLN A 70 8.23 -25.24 3.27
CA GLN A 70 8.22 -25.17 4.73
C GLN A 70 7.01 -24.36 5.24
N GLU A 71 5.81 -24.86 4.96
CA GLU A 71 4.54 -24.15 5.18
C GLU A 71 4.35 -23.69 6.63
N GLU A 72 4.58 -24.56 7.61
CA GLU A 72 4.40 -24.23 9.04
C GLU A 72 5.27 -23.05 9.47
N GLU A 73 6.56 -23.08 9.12
CA GLU A 73 7.52 -22.00 9.44
C GLU A 73 7.15 -20.69 8.74
N VAL A 74 6.76 -20.76 7.46
CA VAL A 74 6.39 -19.59 6.66
C VAL A 74 5.10 -18.96 7.18
N THR A 75 4.11 -19.76 7.53
CA THR A 75 2.78 -19.28 7.93
C THR A 75 2.69 -18.89 9.40
N SER A 76 3.68 -19.20 10.23
CA SER A 76 3.69 -18.86 11.66
C SER A 76 4.73 -17.80 12.05
N THR A 77 5.70 -17.48 11.19
CA THR A 77 6.75 -16.53 11.54
C THR A 77 6.20 -15.10 11.69
N PRO A 78 6.47 -14.39 12.80
CA PRO A 78 6.06 -13.00 12.98
C PRO A 78 6.78 -12.04 12.03
N TRP A 79 7.89 -12.48 11.41
CA TRP A 79 8.68 -11.66 10.49
C TRP A 79 7.88 -11.15 9.29
N VAL A 80 6.84 -11.87 8.85
CA VAL A 80 5.99 -11.42 7.74
C VAL A 80 5.37 -10.06 8.01
N TRP A 81 5.18 -9.67 9.27
CA TRP A 81 4.65 -8.37 9.69
C TRP A 81 5.70 -7.27 9.80
N MET A 82 6.99 -7.60 9.72
CA MET A 82 8.09 -6.61 9.65
C MET A 82 8.30 -6.07 8.23
N CYS A 83 7.87 -6.83 7.22
CA CYS A 83 7.96 -6.41 5.83
C CYS A 83 7.04 -5.20 5.58
N THR A 84 7.58 -4.09 5.09
CA THR A 84 6.78 -2.91 4.72
C THR A 84 6.20 -2.99 3.30
N MET A 85 6.37 -4.12 2.61
CA MET A 85 5.98 -4.31 1.21
C MET A 85 6.49 -3.21 0.26
N CYS A 86 7.59 -2.53 0.59
CA CYS A 86 8.17 -1.42 -0.17
C CYS A 86 8.79 -1.80 -1.53
N GLN A 87 8.70 -3.06 -1.95
CA GLN A 87 9.18 -3.61 -3.22
C GLN A 87 10.67 -3.41 -3.55
N ARG A 88 11.51 -2.87 -2.65
CA ARG A 88 12.97 -2.72 -2.86
C ARG A 88 13.63 -4.04 -3.27
N CYS A 89 13.19 -5.15 -2.69
CA CYS A 89 13.67 -6.48 -3.05
C CYS A 89 13.34 -6.89 -4.49
N VAL A 90 12.20 -6.45 -5.03
CA VAL A 90 11.79 -6.71 -6.43
C VAL A 90 12.68 -5.92 -7.39
N TYR A 91 12.88 -4.62 -7.10
CA TYR A 91 13.76 -3.75 -7.90
C TYR A 91 15.22 -4.22 -7.92
N ALA A 92 15.72 -4.72 -6.79
CA ALA A 92 17.09 -5.23 -6.70
C ALA A 92 17.24 -6.66 -7.25
N CYS A 93 16.14 -7.39 -7.46
CA CYS A 93 16.21 -8.79 -7.88
C CYS A 93 16.50 -8.89 -9.39
N PRO A 94 17.58 -9.55 -9.82
CA PRO A 94 17.85 -9.76 -11.25
C PRO A 94 16.83 -10.70 -11.91
N MET A 95 16.04 -11.41 -11.10
CA MET A 95 15.00 -12.34 -11.54
C MET A 95 13.58 -11.78 -11.28
N HIS A 96 13.46 -10.53 -10.83
CA HIS A 96 12.19 -9.86 -10.52
C HIS A 96 11.21 -10.67 -9.67
N ILE A 97 11.72 -11.39 -8.66
CA ILE A 97 10.88 -12.19 -7.76
C ILE A 97 10.09 -11.25 -6.83
N ASP A 98 8.76 -11.37 -6.86
CA ASP A 98 7.83 -10.58 -6.04
C ASP A 98 7.67 -11.17 -4.63
N ILE A 99 8.68 -10.94 -3.79
CA ILE A 99 8.63 -11.33 -2.37
C ILE A 99 7.50 -10.62 -1.60
N PRO A 100 7.21 -9.30 -1.81
CA PRO A 100 6.08 -8.64 -1.18
C PRO A 100 4.73 -9.31 -1.44
N ARG A 101 4.47 -9.78 -2.67
CA ARG A 101 3.27 -10.56 -2.97
C ARG A 101 3.20 -11.84 -2.13
N LEU A 102 4.29 -12.60 -2.04
CA LEU A 102 4.35 -13.79 -1.18
C LEU A 102 4.06 -13.46 0.29
N ILE A 103 4.58 -12.34 0.78
CA ILE A 103 4.31 -11.87 2.15
C ILE A 103 2.82 -11.58 2.33
N TYR A 104 2.19 -10.90 1.38
CA TYR A 104 0.75 -10.60 1.42
C TYR A 104 -0.08 -11.88 1.55
N GLU A 105 0.22 -12.87 0.70
CA GLU A 105 -0.46 -14.16 0.69
C GLU A 105 -0.26 -14.91 2.00
N VAL A 106 0.94 -14.88 2.56
CA VAL A 106 1.19 -15.49 3.86
C VAL A 106 0.46 -14.76 4.99
N ARG A 107 0.35 -13.43 4.95
CA ARG A 107 -0.46 -12.69 5.93
C ARG A 107 -1.94 -13.05 5.85
N SER A 108 -2.47 -13.30 4.65
CA SER A 108 -3.88 -13.64 4.45
C SER A 108 -4.24 -14.99 5.09
N THR A 109 -3.29 -15.91 5.24
CA THR A 109 -3.52 -17.20 5.92
C THR A 109 -3.67 -17.09 7.44
N TRP A 110 -3.27 -15.96 8.05
CA TRP A 110 -3.43 -15.75 9.48
C TRP A 110 -4.90 -15.44 9.80
N PRO A 111 -5.52 -16.07 10.81
CA PRO A 111 -6.84 -15.67 11.28
C PRO A 111 -6.87 -14.17 11.60
N ARG A 112 -7.87 -13.45 11.06
CA ARG A 112 -7.90 -11.97 11.09
C ARG A 112 -7.69 -11.41 12.49
N ASP A 113 -8.38 -11.97 13.48
CA ASP A 113 -8.37 -11.58 14.89
C ASP A 113 -7.03 -11.81 15.61
N THR A 114 -6.15 -12.63 15.03
CA THR A 114 -4.81 -12.91 15.55
C THR A 114 -3.70 -12.04 14.92
N ARG A 115 -4.03 -11.29 13.86
CA ARG A 115 -3.10 -10.36 13.18
C ARG A 115 -2.72 -9.19 14.09
N PRO A 116 -1.62 -8.46 13.83
CA PRO A 116 -1.13 -7.41 14.72
C PRO A 116 -2.20 -6.35 15.04
N LYS A 117 -2.46 -6.15 16.34
CA LYS A 117 -3.54 -5.28 16.85
C LYS A 117 -3.48 -3.85 16.32
N GLY A 118 -2.28 -3.29 16.12
CA GLY A 118 -2.11 -1.94 15.58
C GLY A 118 -2.63 -1.82 14.14
N ILE A 119 -2.25 -2.77 13.27
CA ILE A 119 -2.69 -2.78 11.86
C ILE A 119 -4.19 -3.05 11.77
N LEU A 120 -4.68 -4.01 12.56
CA LEU A 120 -6.09 -4.34 12.62
C LEU A 120 -6.93 -3.15 13.09
N GLY A 121 -6.52 -2.50 14.19
CA GLY A 121 -7.21 -1.33 14.73
C GLY A 121 -7.25 -0.17 13.74
N SER A 122 -6.14 0.13 13.07
CA SER A 122 -6.10 1.17 12.04
C SER A 122 -6.98 0.86 10.83
N CYS A 123 -7.08 -0.41 10.40
CA CYS A 123 -8.03 -0.80 9.36
C CYS A 123 -9.49 -0.63 9.82
N GLU A 124 -9.82 -1.01 11.06
CA GLU A 124 -11.16 -0.83 11.61
C GLU A 124 -11.55 0.65 11.73
N GLN A 125 -10.62 1.51 12.13
CA GLN A 125 -10.82 2.96 12.16
C GLN A 125 -11.03 3.54 10.75
N ALA A 126 -10.28 3.07 9.76
CA ALA A 126 -10.48 3.47 8.38
C ALA A 126 -11.87 3.06 7.84
N LEU A 127 -12.45 1.96 8.32
CA LEU A 127 -13.80 1.55 7.92
C LEU A 127 -14.91 2.30 8.69
N SER A 128 -14.61 2.94 9.82
CA SER A 128 -15.61 3.58 10.67
C SER A 128 -15.95 5.02 10.28
N THR A 129 -15.21 5.60 9.33
CA THR A 129 -15.35 7.00 8.89
C THR A 129 -15.48 7.13 7.38
N GLU A 130 -16.23 8.12 6.91
CA GLU A 130 -16.38 8.42 5.49
C GLU A 130 -15.09 8.93 4.83
N GLY A 131 -14.16 9.46 5.62
CA GLY A 131 -12.84 9.88 5.19
C GLY A 131 -11.83 8.74 5.01
N ASN A 132 -12.17 7.54 5.52
CA ASN A 132 -11.31 6.38 5.63
C ASN A 132 -10.02 6.59 6.45
N SER A 133 -10.08 7.44 7.47
CA SER A 133 -8.95 7.76 8.34
C SER A 133 -8.52 6.57 9.20
N ALA A 134 -7.24 6.16 9.10
CA ALA A 134 -6.69 5.12 9.98
C ALA A 134 -6.56 5.55 11.45
N MET A 135 -6.72 6.85 11.73
CA MET A 135 -6.79 7.42 13.07
C MET A 135 -8.26 7.58 13.54
N GLY A 136 -9.23 7.37 12.66
CA GLY A 136 -10.66 7.56 12.94
C GLY A 136 -11.08 9.03 12.94
N ALA A 137 -10.32 9.92 12.30
CA ALA A 137 -10.70 11.32 12.14
C ALA A 137 -11.91 11.45 11.22
N ARG A 138 -12.89 12.25 11.63
CA ARG A 138 -14.05 12.57 10.79
C ARG A 138 -13.66 13.60 9.75
N SER A 139 -14.40 13.64 8.66
CA SER A 139 -14.09 14.57 7.57
C SER A 139 -14.41 16.02 7.93
N GLU A 140 -15.33 16.24 8.88
CA GLU A 140 -15.58 17.55 9.48
C GLU A 140 -14.36 18.05 10.27
N ASP A 141 -13.75 17.19 11.08
CA ASP A 141 -12.55 17.52 11.87
C ASP A 141 -11.35 17.78 10.96
N PHE A 142 -11.15 16.95 9.93
CA PHE A 142 -10.10 17.17 8.93
C PHE A 142 -10.24 18.53 8.26
N LYS A 143 -11.44 18.86 7.78
CA LYS A 143 -11.69 20.15 7.14
C LYS A 143 -11.45 21.31 8.10
N PHE A 144 -11.93 21.19 9.34
CA PHE A 144 -11.73 22.20 10.37
C PHE A 144 -10.24 22.48 10.60
N VAL A 145 -9.43 21.43 10.82
CA VAL A 145 -7.98 21.59 11.04
C VAL A 145 -7.29 22.22 9.84
N VAL A 146 -7.67 21.85 8.62
CA VAL A 146 -7.10 22.47 7.42
C VAL A 146 -7.43 23.96 7.32
N GLU A 147 -8.66 24.35 7.66
CA GLU A 147 -9.07 25.75 7.67
C GLU A 147 -8.35 26.56 8.75
N ASP A 148 -8.19 25.99 9.96
CA ASP A 148 -7.48 26.59 11.10
C ASP A 148 -6.00 26.84 10.77
N ILE A 149 -5.30 25.82 10.26
CA ILE A 149 -3.89 25.96 9.86
C ILE A 149 -3.71 26.94 8.71
N LEU A 150 -4.66 26.99 7.77
CA LEU A 150 -4.60 27.97 6.68
C LEU A 150 -4.74 29.41 7.21
N GLU A 151 -5.61 29.63 8.19
CA GLU A 151 -5.75 30.93 8.87
C GLU A 151 -4.45 31.31 9.59
N GLU A 152 -3.85 30.40 10.36
CA GLU A 152 -2.54 30.62 11.01
C GLU A 152 -1.46 31.00 9.99
N VAL A 153 -1.40 30.32 8.84
CA VAL A 153 -0.45 30.66 7.77
C VAL A 153 -0.68 32.09 7.24
N HIS A 154 -1.93 32.52 7.09
CA HIS A 154 -2.24 33.88 6.62
C HIS A 154 -1.86 34.95 7.64
N GLU A 155 -1.99 34.66 8.94
CA GLU A 155 -1.63 35.57 10.03
C GLU A 155 -0.11 35.69 10.19
N ASP A 156 0.59 34.55 10.27
CA ASP A 156 2.01 34.50 10.61
C ASP A 156 2.94 34.69 9.41
N GLN A 157 2.45 34.44 8.19
CA GLN A 157 3.28 34.39 6.99
C GLN A 157 2.71 35.30 5.89
N PRO A 158 3.00 36.62 5.94
CA PRO A 158 2.40 37.61 5.04
C PRO A 158 2.61 37.34 3.53
N ASP A 159 3.67 36.64 3.17
CA ASP A 159 3.96 36.26 1.77
C ASP A 159 2.98 35.20 1.23
N TRP A 160 2.19 34.56 2.09
CA TRP A 160 1.25 33.49 1.75
C TRP A 160 -0.22 33.87 1.99
N LYS A 161 -0.55 35.16 2.09
CA LYS A 161 -1.94 35.63 2.29
C LYS A 161 -2.93 35.18 1.21
N ASP A 162 -2.45 34.92 0.01
CA ASP A 162 -3.28 34.44 -1.11
C ASP A 162 -3.26 32.90 -1.23
N LEU A 163 -2.59 32.18 -0.32
CA LEU A 163 -2.61 30.73 -0.29
C LEU A 163 -4.05 30.25 -0.09
N ALA A 164 -4.46 29.25 -0.87
CA ALA A 164 -5.80 28.70 -0.79
C ALA A 164 -5.75 27.17 -0.81
N VAL A 165 -6.60 26.58 0.01
CA VAL A 165 -6.86 25.13 0.04
C VAL A 165 -8.32 24.91 -0.34
N TYR A 166 -8.56 23.92 -1.20
CA TYR A 166 -9.88 23.68 -1.78
C TYR A 166 -10.44 22.34 -1.34
N PHE A 167 -11.73 22.30 -1.02
CA PHE A 167 -12.47 21.07 -0.74
C PHE A 167 -13.61 20.88 -1.72
N ASN A 168 -13.79 19.65 -2.19
CA ASN A 168 -14.88 19.21 -3.06
C ASN A 168 -15.12 20.10 -4.30
N ARG A 169 -14.06 20.66 -4.90
CA ARG A 169 -14.19 21.46 -6.10
C ARG A 169 -14.40 20.58 -7.32
N GLU A 170 -15.60 20.59 -7.85
CA GLU A 170 -15.97 19.86 -9.07
C GLU A 170 -15.11 20.29 -10.27
N GLY A 171 -14.66 19.32 -11.05
CA GLY A 171 -13.86 19.51 -12.27
C GLY A 171 -12.39 19.87 -12.04
N ALA A 172 -11.90 19.88 -10.80
CA ALA A 172 -10.48 20.09 -10.53
C ALA A 172 -9.63 19.01 -11.18
N LYS A 173 -8.48 19.36 -11.76
CA LYS A 173 -7.59 18.40 -12.43
C LYS A 173 -7.10 17.30 -11.48
N TYR A 174 -6.73 17.65 -10.25
CA TYR A 174 -6.20 16.72 -9.26
C TYR A 174 -7.09 16.63 -8.02
N CYS A 175 -7.45 15.42 -7.61
CA CYS A 175 -7.96 15.14 -6.27
C CYS A 175 -6.79 14.68 -5.39
N LEU A 176 -6.48 15.43 -4.35
CA LEU A 176 -5.42 15.15 -3.40
C LEU A 176 -5.99 14.38 -2.21
N ASN A 177 -5.18 13.49 -1.63
CA ASN A 177 -5.45 12.89 -0.33
C ASN A 177 -4.37 13.29 0.68
N GLN A 178 -4.62 12.99 1.96
CA GLN A 178 -3.73 13.36 3.06
C GLN A 178 -3.58 12.19 4.02
N ASN A 179 -2.37 11.96 4.51
CA ASN A 179 -2.18 11.02 5.60
C ASN A 179 -2.91 11.51 6.85
N SER A 180 -3.65 10.63 7.51
CA SER A 180 -4.44 11.01 8.70
C SER A 180 -3.61 11.50 9.88
N ARG A 181 -2.33 11.16 9.97
CA ARG A 181 -1.45 11.59 11.05
C ARG A 181 -1.23 13.10 11.01
N GLU A 182 -1.12 13.69 9.82
CA GLU A 182 -0.89 15.12 9.67
C GLU A 182 -2.02 15.94 10.32
N PRO A 183 -3.29 15.88 9.89
CA PRO A 183 -4.34 16.68 10.52
C PRO A 183 -4.66 16.26 11.96
N VAL A 184 -4.24 15.08 12.43
CA VAL A 184 -4.54 14.60 13.80
C VAL A 184 -3.43 14.92 14.79
N THR A 185 -2.16 14.91 14.36
CA THR A 185 -0.99 14.94 15.25
C THR A 185 0.02 16.01 14.86
N GLU A 186 0.24 16.21 13.56
CA GLU A 186 1.33 17.03 13.02
C GLU A 186 0.79 17.96 11.89
N PRO A 187 -0.18 18.86 12.19
CA PRO A 187 -0.95 19.55 11.16
C PRO A 187 -0.14 20.57 10.35
N ASP A 188 0.95 21.09 10.93
CA ASP A 188 1.91 21.95 10.26
C ASP A 188 2.60 21.29 9.05
N GLU A 189 2.67 19.95 9.02
CA GLU A 189 3.31 19.20 7.92
C GLU A 189 2.53 19.27 6.60
N MET A 190 1.26 19.69 6.63
CA MET A 190 0.46 19.90 5.41
C MET A 190 0.90 21.14 4.63
N VAL A 191 1.40 22.18 5.33
CA VAL A 191 1.66 23.52 4.77
C VAL A 191 2.69 23.53 3.64
N PRO A 192 3.84 22.84 3.72
CA PRO A 192 4.82 22.81 2.64
C PRO A 192 4.24 22.34 1.31
N LEU A 193 3.38 21.32 1.31
CA LEU A 193 2.76 20.81 0.09
C LEU A 193 1.79 21.84 -0.50
N TRP A 194 0.97 22.50 0.33
CA TRP A 194 0.06 23.55 -0.14
C TRP A 194 0.83 24.69 -0.81
N LYS A 195 1.96 25.12 -0.22
CA LYS A 195 2.84 26.15 -0.79
C LYS A 195 3.40 25.75 -2.15
N ILE A 196 3.83 24.49 -2.30
CA ILE A 196 4.31 23.96 -3.59
C ILE A 196 3.17 24.02 -4.61
N LEU A 197 1.99 23.49 -4.28
CA LEU A 197 0.83 23.46 -5.18
C LEU A 197 0.38 24.86 -5.59
N HIS A 198 0.38 25.82 -4.65
CA HIS A 198 0.08 27.22 -4.94
C HIS A 198 1.12 27.86 -5.87
N THR A 199 2.41 27.69 -5.56
CA THR A 199 3.52 28.27 -6.34
C THR A 199 3.51 27.81 -7.79
N VAL A 200 3.18 26.54 -8.04
CA VAL A 200 3.10 25.99 -9.40
C VAL A 200 1.74 26.24 -10.07
N GLY A 201 0.79 26.87 -9.38
CA GLY A 201 -0.56 27.10 -9.89
C GLY A 201 -1.33 25.81 -10.15
N ALA A 202 -1.13 24.79 -9.32
CA ALA A 202 -1.80 23.50 -9.47
C ALA A 202 -3.33 23.65 -9.34
N ASP A 203 -4.05 22.92 -10.19
CA ASP A 203 -5.51 22.87 -10.17
C ASP A 203 -5.96 21.64 -9.36
N TRP A 204 -6.17 21.79 -8.05
CA TRP A 204 -6.38 20.67 -7.14
C TRP A 204 -7.52 20.89 -6.12
N THR A 205 -7.96 19.81 -5.47
CA THR A 205 -8.91 19.82 -4.36
C THR A 205 -8.65 18.64 -3.45
N TYR A 206 -8.91 18.77 -2.14
CA TYR A 206 -9.22 17.63 -1.30
C TYR A 206 -10.66 17.17 -1.55
N SER A 207 -10.93 15.90 -1.27
CA SER A 207 -12.29 15.42 -1.02
C SER A 207 -12.56 15.40 0.48
N THR A 208 -13.82 15.48 0.91
CA THR A 208 -14.22 15.13 2.28
C THR A 208 -14.65 13.66 2.38
N LYS A 209 -14.44 12.84 1.35
CA LYS A 209 -14.71 11.40 1.36
C LYS A 209 -13.46 10.66 0.87
N GLY A 210 -13.09 9.56 1.53
CA GLY A 210 -11.88 8.81 1.17
C GLY A 210 -10.62 9.67 1.10
N TRP A 211 -10.53 10.70 1.94
CA TRP A 211 -9.43 11.66 1.91
C TRP A 211 -8.16 11.13 2.54
N ALA A 212 -8.25 10.12 3.40
CA ALA A 212 -7.10 9.52 4.04
C ALA A 212 -6.22 8.81 2.99
N ALA A 213 -4.90 9.02 3.03
CA ALA A 213 -3.98 8.45 2.05
C ALA A 213 -3.66 6.98 2.35
N GLU A 214 -3.48 6.66 3.63
CA GLU A 214 -3.03 5.36 4.08
C GLU A 214 -4.02 4.21 3.80
N ASN A 215 -3.51 2.97 3.89
CA ASN A 215 -4.28 1.77 3.62
C ASN A 215 -3.85 0.58 4.49
N TYR A 216 -4.15 0.65 5.79
CA TYR A 216 -3.81 -0.42 6.73
C TYR A 216 -4.53 -1.74 6.43
N CYS A 217 -5.68 -1.71 5.75
CA CYS A 217 -6.39 -2.92 5.34
C CYS A 217 -5.60 -3.74 4.30
N MET A 218 -4.88 -3.08 3.39
CA MET A 218 -3.91 -3.76 2.52
C MET A 218 -2.79 -4.42 3.35
N PHE A 219 -2.21 -3.71 4.31
CA PHE A 219 -1.15 -4.30 5.15
C PHE A 219 -1.66 -5.44 6.03
N LEU A 220 -2.93 -5.40 6.41
CA LEU A 220 -3.64 -6.46 7.12
C LEU A 220 -3.89 -7.70 6.26
N ALA A 221 -3.74 -7.62 4.93
CA ALA A 221 -4.16 -8.63 3.97
C ALA A 221 -5.66 -8.98 4.11
N ASP A 222 -6.50 -7.95 4.14
CA ASP A 222 -7.96 -8.04 4.19
C ASP A 222 -8.53 -7.44 2.90
N ASP A 223 -8.76 -8.29 1.90
CA ASP A 223 -9.14 -7.88 0.54
C ASP A 223 -10.46 -7.11 0.50
N GLU A 224 -11.47 -7.56 1.26
CA GLU A 224 -12.79 -6.92 1.28
C GLU A 224 -12.73 -5.51 1.89
N ALA A 225 -12.02 -5.38 3.02
CA ALA A 225 -11.80 -4.08 3.65
C ALA A 225 -10.93 -3.17 2.78
N TRP A 226 -9.88 -3.71 2.17
CA TRP A 226 -9.00 -2.98 1.28
C TRP A 226 -9.76 -2.45 0.06
N GLU A 227 -10.54 -3.32 -0.60
CA GLU A 227 -11.38 -2.95 -1.74
C GLU A 227 -12.39 -1.86 -1.36
N THR A 228 -13.05 -2.00 -0.21
CA THR A 228 -14.01 -1.00 0.29
C THR A 228 -13.36 0.38 0.42
N VAL A 229 -12.19 0.46 1.06
CA VAL A 229 -11.44 1.72 1.22
C VAL A 229 -11.10 2.30 -0.15
N VAL A 230 -10.53 1.51 -1.06
CA VAL A 230 -10.13 2.00 -2.39
C VAL A 230 -11.33 2.46 -3.21
N ARG A 231 -12.44 1.70 -3.20
CA ARG A 231 -13.66 2.07 -3.93
C ARG A 231 -14.27 3.37 -3.43
N ASN A 232 -14.23 3.63 -2.13
CA ASN A 232 -14.67 4.91 -1.57
C ASN A 232 -13.83 6.08 -2.09
N LYS A 233 -12.50 5.93 -2.15
CA LYS A 233 -11.59 6.94 -2.72
C LYS A 233 -11.91 7.17 -4.20
N VAL A 234 -12.03 6.10 -4.99
CA VAL A 234 -12.37 6.19 -6.42
C VAL A 234 -13.71 6.89 -6.64
N ALA A 235 -14.75 6.50 -5.89
CA ALA A 235 -16.07 7.11 -5.99
C ALA A 235 -16.05 8.61 -5.65
N ALA A 236 -15.22 9.03 -4.69
CA ALA A 236 -15.04 10.43 -4.34
C ALA A 236 -14.38 11.23 -5.48
N VAL A 237 -13.32 10.68 -6.08
CA VAL A 237 -12.60 11.28 -7.22
C VAL A 237 -13.52 11.40 -8.45
N GLU A 238 -14.27 10.34 -8.76
CA GLU A 238 -15.21 10.30 -9.89
C GLU A 238 -16.38 11.26 -9.69
N ALA A 239 -16.95 11.33 -8.48
CA ALA A 239 -18.03 12.25 -8.15
C ALA A 239 -17.63 13.72 -8.31
N LEU A 240 -16.36 14.05 -8.02
CA LEU A 240 -15.81 15.39 -8.25
C LEU A 240 -15.40 15.63 -9.71
N GLY A 241 -15.43 14.61 -10.57
CA GLY A 241 -15.01 14.73 -11.98
C GLY A 241 -13.52 15.03 -12.13
N CYS A 242 -12.69 14.64 -11.16
CA CYS A 242 -11.25 14.89 -11.21
C CYS A 242 -10.55 13.95 -12.20
N GLN A 243 -9.54 14.45 -12.92
CA GLN A 243 -8.82 13.66 -13.92
C GLN A 243 -7.79 12.71 -13.28
N TYR A 244 -7.16 13.14 -12.20
CA TYR A 244 -6.09 12.41 -11.53
C TYR A 244 -6.34 12.35 -10.04
N TRP A 245 -6.09 11.19 -9.44
CA TRP A 245 -5.94 11.03 -8.00
C TRP A 245 -4.45 11.11 -7.65
N LEU A 246 -4.07 12.07 -6.81
CA LEU A 246 -2.73 12.20 -6.28
C LEU A 246 -2.69 11.59 -4.88
N ASN A 247 -2.01 10.45 -4.77
CA ASN A 247 -1.75 9.78 -3.52
C ASN A 247 -0.42 10.28 -2.94
N THR A 248 -0.45 10.96 -1.79
CA THR A 248 0.73 11.54 -1.16
C THR A 248 1.52 10.53 -0.32
N GLU A 249 0.92 9.39 0.04
CA GLU A 249 1.54 8.36 0.90
C GLU A 249 1.20 6.90 0.57
#